data_AF-A0A7G8HAJ4-F1
#
_entry.id   AF-A0A7G8HAJ4-F1
#
_cell.length_a   1.000
_cell.length_b   1.000
_cell.length_c   1.000
_cell.angle_alpha   90.00
_cell.angle_beta   90.00
_cell.angle_gamma   90.00
#
_symmetry.space_group_name_H-M   'P 1'
#
loop_
_entity.id
_entity.type
_entity.pdbx_description
1 polymer ?
#
loop_
_entity_poly.entity_id
_entity_poly.type
_entity_poly.pdbx_seq_one_letter_code
_entity_poly.pdbx_strand_id
1 'polypeptide(L)' 'MSAATRLIKKLDNSLASYDSFGDNPSALTEEILAKLEKHLDKLRSKSNPELMSEIYVERDRALLKQEILNRVMAG' A
#
# COMPACT_ATOMS: atom_id res chain seq x y z
N MET A 1 11.33 -6.51 -12.57
CA MET A 1 10.36 -5.99 -11.58
C MET A 1 9.16 -6.93 -11.54
N SER A 2 8.89 -7.54 -10.38
CA SER A 2 7.74 -8.46 -10.22
C SER A 2 6.42 -7.71 -10.43
N ALA A 3 5.29 -8.43 -10.48
CA ALA A 3 3.98 -7.80 -10.51
C ALA A 3 3.67 -7.07 -9.18
N ALA A 4 4.14 -7.62 -8.05
CA ALA A 4 3.97 -7.03 -6.73
C ALA A 4 4.79 -5.75 -6.58
N THR A 5 6.08 -5.75 -6.96
CA THR A 5 6.91 -4.54 -6.93
C THR A 5 6.29 -3.39 -7.75
N ARG A 6 5.67 -3.71 -8.89
CA ARG A 6 4.96 -2.72 -9.72
C ARG A 6 3.70 -2.18 -9.05
N LEU A 7 2.94 -3.03 -8.35
CA LEU A 7 1.78 -2.59 -7.56
C LEU A 7 2.21 -1.64 -6.44
N ILE A 8 3.22 -2.04 -5.65
CA ILE A 8 3.75 -1.24 -4.53
C ILE A 8 4.21 0.14 -5.03
N LYS A 9 5.00 0.19 -6.09
CA LYS A 9 5.45 1.46 -6.66
C LYS A 9 4.29 2.36 -7.13
N LYS A 10 3.20 1.77 -7.64
CA LYS A 10 2.00 2.54 -8.02
C LYS A 10 1.21 3.03 -6.82
N LEU A 11 1.14 2.23 -5.76
CA LEU A 11 0.55 2.64 -4.49
C LEU A 11 1.33 3.84 -3.92
N ASP A 12 2.66 3.74 -3.83
CA ASP A 12 3.52 4.82 -3.34
C ASP A 12 3.32 6.10 -4.15
N ASN A 13 3.33 6.01 -5.48
CA ASN A 13 3.09 7.15 -6.36
C ASN A 13 1.69 7.75 -6.17
N SER A 14 0.66 6.93 -5.98
CA SER A 14 -0.70 7.40 -5.74
C SER A 14 -0.86 8.04 -4.37
N LEU A 15 -0.11 7.58 -3.36
CA LEU A 15 -0.11 8.18 -2.03
C LEU A 15 0.67 9.50 -2.02
N ALA A 16 1.79 9.56 -2.74
CA ALA A 16 2.64 10.75 -2.83
C ALA A 16 1.96 11.96 -3.51
N SER A 17 0.85 11.75 -4.23
CA SER A 17 0.08 12.85 -4.83
C SER A 17 -0.85 13.56 -3.85
N TYR A 18 -1.02 13.05 -2.62
CA TYR A 18 -1.83 13.71 -1.60
C TYR A 18 -0.94 14.58 -0.71
N ASP A 19 -1.25 15.88 -0.64
CA ASP A 19 -0.57 16.81 0.26
C ASP A 19 -0.97 16.59 1.74
N SER A 20 -2.16 16.01 1.97
CA SER A 20 -2.69 15.64 3.29
C SER A 20 -3.77 14.56 3.16
N PHE A 21 -3.93 13.74 4.19
CA PHE A 21 -4.98 12.73 4.30
C PHE A 21 -6.16 13.16 5.19
N GLY A 22 -6.12 14.37 5.76
CA GLY A 22 -7.13 14.90 6.66
C GLY A 22 -7.27 14.10 7.97
N ASP A 23 -8.42 14.27 8.64
CA ASP A 23 -8.69 13.65 9.94
C ASP A 23 -9.09 12.16 9.85
N ASN A 24 -9.44 11.69 8.65
CA ASN A 24 -9.80 10.30 8.40
C ASN A 24 -9.09 9.74 7.14
N PRO A 25 -7.80 9.41 7.24
CA PRO A 25 -7.02 8.87 6.13
C PRO A 25 -7.64 7.60 5.51
N SER A 26 -8.31 6.78 6.33
CA SER A 26 -8.93 5.54 5.87
C SER A 26 -10.08 5.75 4.88
N ALA A 27 -10.70 6.93 4.87
CA ALA A 27 -11.75 7.27 3.90
C ALA A 27 -11.25 7.26 2.44
N LEU A 28 -9.94 7.44 2.21
CA LEU A 28 -9.33 7.46 0.88
C LEU A 28 -9.02 6.05 0.33
N THR A 29 -9.18 5.01 1.15
CA THR A 29 -8.80 3.63 0.80
C THR A 29 -9.51 3.15 -0.47
N GLU A 30 -10.82 3.34 -0.57
CA GLU A 30 -11.61 2.90 -1.72
C GLU A 30 -11.21 3.64 -3.01
N GLU A 31 -10.95 4.95 -2.91
CA GLU A 31 -10.48 5.74 -4.05
C GLU A 31 -9.13 5.23 -4.57
N ILE A 32 -8.20 4.96 -3.66
CA ILE A 32 -6.86 4.45 -4.00
C ILE A 32 -6.95 3.03 -4.57
N LEU A 33 -7.81 2.17 -4.00
CA LEU A 33 -8.07 0.83 -4.52
C LEU A 33 -8.61 0.89 -5.95
N ALA A 34 -9.58 1.76 -6.24
CA ALA A 34 -10.12 1.95 -7.57
C ALA A 34 -9.04 2.39 -8.59
N LYS A 35 -8.10 3.26 -8.18
CA LYS A 35 -6.94 3.66 -9.03
C LYS A 35 -6.01 2.49 -9.34
N LEU A 36 -5.96 1.46 -8.48
CA LEU A 36 -5.07 0.31 -8.57
C LEU A 36 -5.74 -0.95 -9.13
N GLU A 37 -7.07 -0.96 -9.31
CA GLU A 37 -7.89 -2.15 -9.59
C GLU A 37 -7.38 -3.00 -10.76
N LYS A 38 -7.02 -2.37 -11.89
CA LYS A 38 -6.43 -3.07 -13.05
C LYS A 38 -5.12 -3.82 -12.76
N HIS A 39 -4.37 -3.41 -11.73
CA HIS A 39 -3.13 -4.08 -11.30
C HIS A 39 -3.42 -5.16 -10.27
N LEU A 40 -4.41 -4.92 -9.41
CA LEU A 40 -4.91 -5.89 -8.45
C LEU A 40 -5.50 -7.12 -9.15
N ASP A 41 -6.27 -6.94 -10.22
CA ASP A 41 -6.85 -8.06 -10.99
C ASP A 41 -5.77 -8.94 -11.64
N LYS A 42 -4.69 -8.34 -12.12
CA LYS A 42 -3.53 -9.07 -12.67
C LYS A 42 -2.76 -9.85 -11.61
N LEU A 43 -2.78 -9.40 -10.36
CA LEU A 43 -2.21 -10.11 -9.23
C LEU A 43 -3.12 -11.23 -8.76
N ARG A 44 -4.43 -10.98 -8.62
CA ARG A 44 -5.44 -11.97 -8.22
C ARG A 44 -5.52 -13.16 -9.18
N SER A 45 -5.44 -12.90 -10.48
CA SER A 45 -5.44 -13.94 -11.52
C SER A 45 -4.17 -14.78 -11.57
N LYS A 46 -3.07 -14.31 -10.96
CA LYS A 46 -1.79 -15.03 -10.87
C LYS A 46 -1.57 -15.40 -9.40
N SER A 47 -2.26 -16.43 -8.93
CA SER A 47 -2.05 -17.02 -7.61
C SER A 47 -0.64 -17.63 -7.49
N ASN A 48 0.39 -16.78 -7.38
CA ASN A 48 1.77 -17.15 -7.17
C ASN A 48 2.15 -16.85 -5.70
N PRO A 49 2.50 -17.86 -4.89
CA PRO A 49 2.96 -17.69 -3.51
C PRO A 49 4.09 -16.68 -3.34
N GLU A 50 5.02 -16.59 -4.29
CA GLU A 50 6.14 -15.63 -4.23
C GLU A 50 5.64 -14.18 -4.27
N LEU A 51 4.63 -13.89 -5.11
CA LEU A 51 4.04 -12.55 -5.21
C LEU A 51 3.33 -12.15 -3.91
N MET A 52 2.71 -13.11 -3.21
CA MET A 52 2.07 -12.83 -1.92
C MET A 52 3.12 -12.54 -0.84
N SER A 53 4.26 -13.24 -0.85
CA SER A 53 5.34 -12.98 0.11
C SER A 53 5.88 -11.54 -0.01
N GLU A 54 6.06 -11.01 -1.22
CA GLU A 54 6.48 -9.62 -1.44
C GLU A 54 5.45 -8.62 -0.87
N ILE A 55 4.16 -8.88 -1.05
CA ILE A 55 3.09 -8.02 -0.51
C ILE A 55 3.08 -8.06 1.02
N TYR A 56 3.29 -9.23 1.63
CA TYR A 56 3.36 -9.36 3.09
C TYR A 56 4.53 -8.57 3.68
N VAL A 57 5.71 -8.62 3.06
CA VAL A 57 6.88 -7.84 3.50
C VAL A 57 6.57 -6.34 3.51
N GLU A 58 5.95 -5.81 2.47
CA GLU A 58 5.64 -4.38 2.41
C GLU A 58 4.48 -3.97 3.33
N ARG A 59 3.50 -4.86 3.57
CA ARG A 59 2.50 -4.66 4.62
C ARG A 59 3.17 -4.54 5.99
N ASP A 60 4.07 -5.47 6.31
CA ASP A 60 4.75 -5.48 7.61
C ASP A 60 5.67 -4.25 7.77
N ARG A 61 6.32 -3.80 6.69
CA ARG A 61 7.05 -2.53 6.65
C ARG A 61 6.14 -1.34 6.96
N ALA A 62 4.94 -1.29 6.39
CA ALA A 62 3.98 -0.21 6.65
C ALA A 62 3.52 -0.19 8.12
N LEU A 63 3.24 -1.36 8.70
CA LEU A 63 2.88 -1.50 10.12
C LEU A 63 4.00 -1.00 11.04
N LEU A 64 5.26 -1.37 10.76
CA LEU A 64 6.41 -0.88 11.54
C LEU A 64 6.58 0.64 11.45
N LYS A 65 6.41 1.23 10.25
CA LYS A 65 6.47 2.69 10.08
C LYS A 65 5.37 3.39 10.88
N GLN A 66 4.14 2.88 10.84
CA GLN A 66 3.02 3.41 11.61
C GLN A 66 3.32 3.38 13.12
N GLU A 67 3.79 2.25 13.63
CA GLU A 67 4.15 2.10 15.05
C GLU A 67 5.23 3.08 15.49
N ILE A 68 6.27 3.27 14.67
CA ILE A 68 7.34 4.25 14.96
C ILE A 68 6.77 5.67 15.04
N LEU A 69 5.93 6.08 14.08
CA LEU A 69 5.33 7.42 14.06
C LEU A 69 4.39 7.64 15.24
N ASN A 70 3.59 6.64 15.62
CA ASN A 70 2.74 6.70 16.80
C ASN A 70 3.56 6.96 18.08
N ARG A 71 4.71 6.29 18.23
CA ARG A 71 5.61 6.52 19.36
C ARG A 71 6.22 7.92 19.36
N VAL A 72 6.56 8.45 18.19
CA VAL A 72 7.05 9.83 18.05
C VAL A 72 5.99 10.85 18.47
N MET A 73 4.72 10.61 18.13
CA MET A 73 3.61 11.50 18.52
C MET A 73 3.22 11.39 20.00
N ALA A 74 3.52 10.26 20.64
CA ALA A 74 3.19 10.01 22.05
C ALA A 74 4.25 10.52 23.04
N GLY A 75 5.44 10.90 22.54
CA GLY A 75 6.52 11.52 23.32
C GLY A 75 6.52 13.03 23.21
#